data_AF-A0A366H7M5-F1
#
_entry.id   AF-A0A366H7M5-F1
#
_cell.length_a   1.000
_cell.length_b   1.000
_cell.length_c   1.000
_cell.angle_alpha   90.00
_cell.angle_beta   90.00
_cell.angle_gamma   90.00
#
_symmetry.space_group_name_H-M   'P 1'
#
loop_
_entity.id
_entity.type
_entity.pdbx_description
1 polymer ?
#
loop_
_entity_poly.entity_id
_entity_poly.type
_entity_poly.pdbx_seq_one_letter_code
_entity_poly.pdbx_strand_id
1 'polypeptide(L)'
;MSRRTKFIIAAIFLVLLAVPAVYLTYTWQPYKPLILRLEHIAPMSEHDPLGYRDIRISVENTSPAVIYLVAILIEVPGKEPSWANPTGIVIEEYQSGGSVPTVPGAMIIGPHRRVQLEGELLPEHIRAAQRGDLLGHHYWESQPRRTWSGFLTWLHKHSPPLVQNSINSLRPITDVAPLESELEPSVPDSATPHASP
;
A
#
# COMPACT_ATOMS: atom_id res chain seq x y z
N MET A 1 -4.55 51.26 -14.70
CA MET A 1 -3.88 50.13 -15.39
C MET A 1 -4.51 49.90 -16.76
N SER A 2 -3.70 49.72 -17.80
CA SER A 2 -4.17 49.42 -19.17
C SER A 2 -4.85 48.04 -19.23
N ARG A 3 -5.86 47.89 -20.10
CA ARG A 3 -6.50 46.59 -20.39
C ARG A 3 -5.46 45.54 -20.78
N ARG A 4 -4.40 45.94 -21.50
CA ARG A 4 -3.30 45.06 -21.94
C ARG A 4 -2.52 44.47 -20.76
N THR A 5 -2.19 45.28 -19.77
CA THR A 5 -1.48 44.83 -18.57
C THR A 5 -2.30 43.81 -17.78
N LYS A 6 -3.61 44.00 -17.67
CA LYS A 6 -4.51 43.04 -17.00
C LYS A 6 -4.51 41.67 -17.68
N PHE A 7 -4.56 41.63 -19.02
CA PHE A 7 -4.49 40.37 -19.77
C PHE A 7 -3.16 39.65 -19.60
N ILE A 8 -2.04 40.38 -19.63
CA ILE A 8 -0.71 39.77 -19.43
C ILE A 8 -0.61 39.15 -18.03
N ILE A 9 -1.03 39.88 -16.99
CA ILE A 9 -1.02 39.37 -15.62
C ILE A 9 -1.93 38.14 -15.50
N ALA A 10 -3.14 38.19 -16.06
CA ALA A 10 -4.06 37.05 -16.03
C ALA A 10 -3.48 35.82 -16.74
N ALA A 11 -2.84 35.99 -17.90
CA ALA A 11 -2.19 34.90 -18.63
C ALA A 11 -1.06 34.27 -17.82
N ILE A 12 -0.19 35.09 -17.20
CA ILE A 12 0.87 34.59 -16.32
C ILE A 12 0.29 33.80 -15.15
N PHE A 13 -0.75 34.33 -14.50
CA PHE A 13 -1.43 33.63 -13.40
C PHE A 13 -2.00 32.28 -13.83
N LEU A 14 -2.65 32.21 -15.01
CA LEU A 14 -3.19 30.96 -15.53
C LEU A 14 -2.10 29.93 -15.82
N VAL A 15 -0.97 30.35 -16.41
CA VAL A 15 0.17 29.46 -16.65
C VAL A 15 0.76 28.96 -15.34
N LEU A 16 0.91 29.84 -14.35
CA LEU A 16 1.40 29.45 -13.02
C LEU A 16 0.42 28.52 -12.28
N LEU A 17 -0.89 28.65 -12.51
CA LEU A 17 -1.91 27.77 -11.93
C LEU A 17 -1.98 26.41 -12.65
N ALA A 18 -1.64 26.35 -13.93
CA ALA A 18 -1.64 25.10 -14.70
C ALA A 18 -0.64 24.08 -14.15
N VAL A 19 0.54 24.54 -13.71
CA VAL A 19 1.58 23.66 -13.13
C VAL A 19 1.10 22.85 -11.91
N PRO A 20 0.58 23.46 -10.82
CA PRO A 20 0.07 22.71 -9.68
C PRO A 20 -1.19 21.91 -10.03
N ALA A 21 -2.03 22.38 -10.96
CA ALA A 21 -3.20 21.61 -11.41
C ALA A 21 -2.81 20.30 -12.12
N VAL A 22 -1.81 20.36 -13.01
CA VAL A 22 -1.26 19.17 -13.69
C VAL A 22 -0.58 18.25 -12.68
N TYR A 23 0.24 18.79 -11.78
CA TYR A 23 0.88 18.01 -10.72
C TYR A 23 -0.14 17.29 -9.84
N LEU A 24 -1.20 18.00 -9.41
CA LEU A 24 -2.27 17.42 -8.61
C LEU A 24 -2.96 16.31 -9.38
N THR A 25 -3.29 16.52 -10.66
CA THR A 25 -3.94 15.51 -11.50
C THR A 25 -3.10 14.24 -11.62
N TYR A 26 -1.78 14.38 -11.81
CA TYR A 26 -0.86 13.24 -11.93
C TYR A 26 -0.66 12.49 -10.60
N THR A 27 -0.66 13.20 -9.47
CA THR A 27 -0.41 12.62 -8.14
C THR A 27 -1.68 12.25 -7.38
N TRP A 28 -2.86 12.66 -7.85
CA TRP A 28 -4.13 12.39 -7.20
C TRP A 28 -4.45 10.90 -7.14
N GLN A 29 -4.28 10.21 -8.26
CA GLN A 29 -4.50 8.77 -8.40
C GLN A 29 -3.49 8.21 -9.41
N PRO A 30 -2.22 8.04 -8.99
CA PRO A 30 -1.21 7.44 -9.86
C PRO A 30 -1.69 6.07 -10.35
N TYR A 31 -1.39 5.75 -11.62
CA TYR A 31 -1.76 4.48 -12.23
C TYR A 31 -0.84 3.36 -11.74
N LYS A 32 -1.40 2.33 -11.08
CA LYS A 32 -0.68 1.16 -10.54
C LYS A 32 0.59 1.54 -9.76
N PRO A 33 0.44 2.27 -8.64
CA PRO A 33 1.59 2.85 -7.96
C PRO A 33 2.42 1.85 -7.16
N LEU A 34 1.90 0.66 -6.86
CA LEU A 34 2.56 -0.31 -5.99
C LEU A 34 2.90 -1.60 -6.74
N ILE A 35 4.13 -2.07 -6.54
CA ILE A 35 4.59 -3.41 -6.91
C ILE A 35 4.80 -4.21 -5.63
N LEU A 36 4.27 -5.42 -5.59
CA LEU A 36 4.31 -6.30 -4.42
C LEU A 36 5.18 -7.51 -4.71
N ARG A 37 6.14 -7.80 -3.84
CA ARG A 37 7.06 -8.95 -3.97
C ARG A 37 7.17 -9.69 -2.65
N LEU A 38 6.92 -10.99 -2.65
CA LEU A 38 7.11 -11.84 -1.48
C LEU A 38 8.61 -12.18 -1.36
N GLU A 39 9.24 -11.72 -0.28
CA GLU A 39 10.67 -11.89 -0.04
C GLU A 39 10.97 -13.04 0.93
N HIS A 40 10.12 -13.24 1.93
CA HIS A 40 10.36 -14.23 2.98
C HIS A 40 9.06 -14.84 3.51
N ILE A 41 9.13 -16.12 3.88
CA ILE A 41 8.10 -16.83 4.64
C ILE A 41 8.81 -17.45 5.83
N ALA A 42 8.37 -17.11 7.04
CA ALA A 42 8.95 -17.65 8.26
C ALA A 42 8.80 -19.17 8.32
N PRO A 43 9.77 -19.89 8.90
CA PRO A 43 9.67 -21.32 9.10
C PRO A 43 8.50 -21.65 10.03
N MET A 44 8.03 -22.90 9.93
CA MET A 44 6.92 -23.37 10.74
C MET A 44 7.28 -23.36 12.23
N SER A 45 6.71 -22.41 12.99
CA SER A 45 6.78 -22.43 14.45
C SER A 45 5.72 -23.37 15.00
N GLU A 46 6.08 -24.19 15.99
CA GLU A 46 5.13 -25.04 16.74
C GLU A 46 4.13 -24.21 17.57
N HIS A 47 4.39 -22.92 17.76
CA HIS A 47 3.67 -22.05 18.69
C HIS A 47 2.76 -21.01 18.02
N ASP A 48 2.34 -21.17 16.76
CA ASP A 48 1.41 -20.23 16.11
C ASP A 48 -0.06 -20.54 16.50
N PRO A 49 -0.66 -19.82 17.47
CA PRO A 49 -1.95 -20.20 18.06
C PRO A 49 -3.15 -19.98 17.13
N LEU A 50 -3.00 -19.08 16.15
CA LEU A 50 -3.99 -18.81 15.10
C LEU A 50 -3.68 -19.57 13.80
N GLY A 51 -2.55 -20.28 13.78
CA GLY A 51 -2.08 -21.03 12.63
C GLY A 51 -1.60 -20.17 11.47
N TYR A 52 -1.51 -18.84 11.55
CA TYR A 52 -0.91 -18.03 10.47
C TYR A 52 0.62 -18.15 10.45
N ARG A 53 1.21 -17.81 9.31
CA ARG A 53 2.66 -17.76 9.09
C ARG A 53 3.09 -16.34 8.80
N ASP A 54 4.11 -15.89 9.52
CA ASP A 54 4.72 -14.60 9.26
C ASP A 54 5.35 -14.60 7.85
N ILE A 55 5.09 -13.54 7.11
CA ILE A 55 5.65 -13.29 5.80
C ILE A 55 6.25 -11.89 5.75
N ARG A 56 7.24 -11.71 4.86
CA ARG A 56 7.79 -10.39 4.53
C ARG A 56 7.56 -10.10 3.07
N ILE A 57 6.95 -8.95 2.79
CA ILE A 57 6.65 -8.48 1.44
C ILE A 57 7.42 -7.19 1.20
N SER A 58 8.16 -7.13 0.10
CA SER A 58 8.65 -5.89 -0.49
C SER A 58 7.51 -5.15 -1.17
N VAL A 59 7.35 -3.88 -0.81
CA VAL A 59 6.44 -2.96 -1.47
C VAL A 59 7.23 -1.81 -2.07
N GLU A 60 7.14 -1.67 -3.38
CA GLU A 60 7.78 -0.59 -4.13
C GLU A 60 6.74 0.39 -4.65
N ASN A 61 6.89 1.66 -4.28
CA ASN A 61 6.11 2.75 -4.85
C ASN A 61 6.79 3.27 -6.12
N THR A 62 6.16 3.08 -7.27
CA THR A 62 6.65 3.52 -8.58
C THR A 62 6.27 4.97 -8.91
N SER A 63 5.40 5.59 -8.10
CA SER A 63 4.87 6.92 -8.33
C SER A 63 5.73 8.02 -7.67
N PRO A 64 5.63 9.28 -8.14
CA PRO A 64 6.29 10.42 -7.49
C PRO A 64 5.52 10.93 -6.26
N ALA A 65 4.34 10.37 -5.96
CA ALA A 65 3.55 10.75 -4.79
C ALA A 65 3.89 9.85 -3.60
N VAL A 66 3.80 10.39 -2.39
CA VAL A 66 3.77 9.54 -1.18
C VAL A 66 2.47 8.74 -1.19
N ILE A 67 2.57 7.45 -0.94
CA ILE A 67 1.43 6.54 -0.82
C ILE A 67 1.23 6.17 0.65
N TYR A 68 0.00 6.34 1.12
CA TYR A 68 -0.47 5.85 2.40
C TYR A 68 -1.18 4.52 2.16
N LEU A 69 -0.50 3.42 2.43
CA LEU A 69 -1.02 2.08 2.28
C LEU A 69 -1.76 1.69 3.57
N VAL A 70 -3.08 1.50 3.48
CA VAL A 70 -3.94 1.14 4.61
C VAL A 70 -3.79 -0.34 4.94
N ALA A 71 -3.88 -1.21 3.94
CA ALA A 71 -3.69 -2.64 4.09
C ALA A 71 -3.38 -3.31 2.75
N ILE A 72 -2.86 -4.53 2.82
CA ILE A 72 -2.85 -5.49 1.72
C ILE A 72 -3.59 -6.73 2.18
N LEU A 73 -4.65 -7.11 1.48
CA LEU A 73 -5.30 -8.42 1.63
C LEU A 73 -4.80 -9.35 0.55
N ILE A 74 -4.37 -10.54 0.95
CA ILE A 74 -3.88 -11.56 0.03
C ILE A 74 -5.07 -12.39 -0.45
N GLU A 75 -5.27 -12.46 -1.75
CA GLU A 75 -6.28 -13.26 -2.43
C GLU A 75 -5.63 -14.53 -3.01
N VAL A 76 -6.37 -15.63 -2.90
CA VAL A 76 -6.10 -16.88 -3.61
C VAL A 76 -7.08 -16.98 -4.77
N PRO A 77 -6.64 -17.37 -5.98
CA PRO A 77 -7.53 -17.51 -7.13
C PRO A 77 -8.81 -18.30 -6.81
N GLY A 78 -9.96 -17.67 -7.04
CA GLY A 78 -11.27 -18.27 -6.82
C GLY A 78 -11.89 -18.03 -5.44
N LYS A 79 -11.25 -17.25 -4.56
CA LYS A 79 -11.80 -16.85 -3.26
C LYS A 79 -11.61 -15.36 -3.06
N GLU A 80 -12.70 -14.60 -3.02
CA GLU A 80 -12.65 -13.15 -2.78
C GLU A 80 -11.95 -12.82 -1.44
N PRO A 81 -11.16 -11.73 -1.40
CA PRO A 81 -10.51 -11.30 -0.17
C PRO A 81 -11.56 -10.85 0.85
N SER A 82 -11.39 -11.27 2.11
CA SER A 82 -12.30 -10.93 3.20
C SER A 82 -11.53 -10.30 4.35
N TRP A 83 -12.02 -9.17 4.85
CA TRP A 83 -11.50 -8.53 6.05
C TRP A 83 -11.79 -9.33 7.33
N ALA A 84 -12.88 -10.10 7.34
CA ALA A 84 -13.30 -10.87 8.52
C ALA A 84 -12.52 -12.18 8.68
N ASN A 85 -12.04 -12.73 7.56
CA ASN A 85 -11.26 -13.97 7.55
C ASN A 85 -10.24 -13.92 6.40
N PRO A 86 -9.19 -13.09 6.53
CA PRO A 86 -8.23 -12.87 5.46
C PRO A 86 -7.38 -14.11 5.24
N THR A 87 -7.15 -14.46 3.98
CA THR A 87 -6.18 -15.52 3.65
C THR A 87 -4.77 -15.12 4.04
N GLY A 88 -4.45 -13.84 3.87
CA GLY A 88 -3.27 -13.20 4.42
C GLY A 88 -3.47 -11.70 4.47
N ILE A 89 -2.75 -11.04 5.35
CA ILE A 89 -2.95 -9.62 5.65
C ILE A 89 -1.63 -8.93 5.99
N VAL A 90 -1.47 -7.72 5.48
CA VAL A 90 -0.40 -6.78 5.83
C VAL A 90 -1.08 -5.48 6.28
N ILE A 91 -0.86 -5.08 7.53
CA ILE A 91 -1.46 -3.90 8.15
C ILE A 91 -0.42 -3.13 8.99
N GLU A 92 -0.79 -1.91 9.37
CA GLU A 92 0.05 -0.99 10.14
C GLU A 92 0.49 -1.59 11.47
N GLU A 93 -0.43 -2.28 12.15
CA GLU A 93 -0.24 -2.84 13.49
C GLU A 93 0.92 -3.85 13.53
N TYR A 94 1.14 -4.55 12.42
CA TYR A 94 2.21 -5.54 12.28
C TYR A 94 3.59 -4.90 12.07
N GLN A 95 3.65 -3.60 11.78
CA GLN A 95 4.91 -2.89 11.57
C GLN A 95 5.51 -2.32 12.86
N SER A 96 4.93 -2.66 14.01
CA SER A 96 5.33 -2.17 15.33
C SER A 96 6.74 -2.67 15.71
N GLY A 97 7.75 -1.88 15.37
CA GLY A 97 9.18 -2.22 15.58
C GLY A 97 10.02 -2.23 14.30
N GLY A 98 9.38 -2.09 13.14
CA GLY A 98 10.02 -2.00 11.84
C GLY A 98 10.61 -0.62 11.50
N SER A 99 11.29 -0.54 10.35
CA SER A 99 11.88 0.70 9.82
C SER A 99 10.92 1.53 8.96
N VAL A 100 9.68 1.06 8.78
CA VAL A 100 8.67 1.71 7.94
C VAL A 100 7.92 2.75 8.74
N PRO A 101 7.89 4.03 8.29
CA PRO A 101 7.10 5.04 8.96
C PRO A 101 5.61 4.72 8.87
N THR A 102 4.90 4.80 9.98
CA THR A 102 3.45 4.60 10.05
C THR A 102 2.74 5.83 10.60
N VAL A 103 1.45 5.91 10.29
CA VAL A 103 0.46 6.79 10.94
C VAL A 103 -0.75 5.94 11.24
N PRO A 104 -1.62 6.33 12.20
CA PRO A 104 -2.80 5.53 12.53
C PRO A 104 -3.58 5.14 11.27
N GLY A 105 -3.71 3.83 11.07
CA GLY A 105 -4.40 3.18 9.96
C GLY A 105 -3.67 3.21 8.61
N ALA A 106 -2.37 3.52 8.54
CA ALA A 106 -1.60 3.38 7.30
C ALA A 106 -0.07 3.32 7.47
N MET A 107 0.56 2.56 6.57
CA MET A 107 1.99 2.55 6.29
C MET A 107 2.34 3.62 5.26
N ILE A 108 3.47 4.32 5.43
CA ILE A 108 3.91 5.39 4.52
C ILE A 108 4.98 4.87 3.57
N ILE A 109 4.64 4.81 2.29
CA ILE A 109 5.57 4.44 1.22
C ILE A 109 5.99 5.71 0.46
N GLY A 110 7.24 6.12 0.65
CA GLY A 110 7.78 7.31 0.00
C GLY A 110 7.83 7.19 -1.53
N PRO A 111 7.98 8.31 -2.27
CA PRO A 111 8.08 8.29 -3.73
C PRO A 111 9.27 7.46 -4.19
N HIS A 112 9.08 6.64 -5.24
CA HIS A 112 10.15 5.83 -5.83
C HIS A 112 10.94 4.98 -4.82
N ARG A 113 10.30 4.61 -3.71
CA ARG A 113 10.92 3.91 -2.59
C ARG A 113 10.38 2.50 -2.48
N ARG A 114 11.28 1.57 -2.17
CA ARG A 114 10.98 0.21 -1.75
C ARG A 114 11.10 0.09 -0.23
N VAL A 115 10.15 -0.59 0.39
CA VAL A 115 10.16 -0.91 1.82
C VAL A 115 9.75 -2.35 2.04
N GLN A 116 10.15 -2.92 3.18
CA GLN A 116 9.73 -4.25 3.59
C GLN A 116 8.61 -4.13 4.61
N LEU A 117 7.54 -4.89 4.41
CA LEU A 117 6.39 -4.95 5.29
C LEU A 117 6.22 -6.37 5.82
N GLU A 118 5.81 -6.45 7.08
CA GLU A 118 5.52 -7.70 7.75
C GLU A 118 4.03 -8.01 7.67
N GLY A 119 3.71 -9.27 7.43
CA GLY A 119 2.37 -9.75 7.19
C GLY A 119 2.18 -11.16 7.72
N GLU A 120 0.96 -11.63 7.60
CA GLU A 120 0.59 -13.00 7.95
C GLU A 120 -0.08 -13.69 6.76
N LEU A 121 0.12 -14.99 6.61
CA LEU A 121 -0.50 -15.82 5.58
C LEU A 121 -0.93 -17.18 6.15
N LEU A 122 -2.10 -17.68 5.74
CA LEU A 122 -2.54 -19.01 6.10
C LEU A 122 -1.60 -20.10 5.53
N PRO A 123 -1.22 -21.13 6.31
CA PRO A 123 -0.22 -22.12 5.91
C PRO A 123 -0.61 -22.93 4.68
N GLU A 124 -1.91 -23.18 4.51
CA GLU A 124 -2.47 -23.89 3.36
C GLU A 124 -2.18 -23.19 2.02
N HIS A 125 -1.83 -21.90 2.06
CA HIS A 125 -1.54 -21.08 0.89
C HIS A 125 -0.06 -20.74 0.70
N ILE A 126 0.85 -21.21 1.57
CA ILE A 126 2.30 -21.00 1.41
C ILE A 126 2.79 -21.50 0.04
N ARG A 127 2.35 -22.69 -0.39
CA ARG A 127 2.79 -23.26 -1.67
C ARG A 127 2.33 -22.42 -2.87
N ALA A 128 1.14 -21.82 -2.79
CA ALA A 128 0.65 -20.91 -3.82
C ALA A 128 1.46 -19.60 -3.82
N ALA A 129 1.82 -19.09 -2.64
CA ALA A 129 2.69 -17.92 -2.47
C ALA A 129 4.07 -18.14 -3.10
N GLN A 130 4.67 -19.32 -2.88
CA GLN A 130 5.96 -19.71 -3.44
C GLN A 130 5.96 -19.81 -4.96
N ARG A 131 4.81 -20.11 -5.58
CA ARG A 131 4.67 -20.14 -7.04
C ARG A 131 4.34 -18.78 -7.66
N GLY A 132 4.07 -17.76 -6.83
CA GLY A 132 3.59 -16.46 -7.29
C GLY A 132 2.14 -16.48 -7.79
N ASP A 133 1.33 -17.44 -7.31
CA ASP A 133 -0.08 -17.60 -7.73
C ASP A 133 -1.03 -16.65 -6.98
N LEU A 134 -0.52 -15.86 -6.03
CA LEU A 134 -1.34 -15.01 -5.15
C LEU A 134 -1.46 -13.59 -5.69
N LEU A 135 -2.59 -12.95 -5.37
CA LEU A 135 -2.83 -11.54 -5.69
C LEU A 135 -2.90 -10.72 -4.40
N GLY A 136 -2.39 -9.50 -4.43
CA GLY A 136 -2.50 -8.54 -3.33
C GLY A 136 -3.51 -7.44 -3.65
N HIS A 137 -4.62 -7.42 -2.91
CA HIS A 137 -5.58 -6.31 -2.89
C HIS A 137 -5.08 -5.25 -1.93
N HIS A 138 -4.57 -4.17 -2.47
CA HIS A 138 -4.01 -3.08 -1.67
C HIS A 138 -5.00 -1.92 -1.61
N TYR A 139 -5.21 -1.44 -0.39
CA TYR A 139 -6.07 -0.31 -0.07
C TYR A 139 -5.17 0.87 0.25
N TRP A 140 -5.25 1.95 -0.53
CA TRP A 140 -4.27 3.02 -0.42
C TRP A 140 -4.84 4.39 -0.77
N GLU A 141 -4.12 5.44 -0.37
CA GLU A 141 -4.39 6.82 -0.75
C GLU A 141 -3.10 7.55 -1.08
N SER A 142 -3.10 8.38 -2.13
CA SER A 142 -2.01 9.33 -2.36
C SER A 142 -2.04 10.45 -1.31
N GLN A 143 -0.91 11.08 -1.06
CA GLN A 143 -0.84 12.21 -0.13
C GLN A 143 -1.85 13.33 -0.43
N PRO A 144 -2.00 13.84 -1.68
CA PRO A 144 -2.99 14.88 -1.96
C PRO A 144 -4.42 14.44 -1.64
N ARG A 145 -4.75 13.18 -1.97
CA ARG A 145 -6.07 12.60 -1.69
C ARG A 145 -6.32 12.47 -0.19
N ARG A 146 -5.34 12.01 0.59
CA ARG A 146 -5.43 11.91 2.05
C ARG A 146 -5.60 13.27 2.70
N THR A 147 -4.86 14.30 2.25
CA THR A 147 -5.02 15.68 2.73
C THR A 147 -6.45 16.18 2.46
N TRP A 148 -7.00 15.91 1.27
CA TRP A 148 -8.36 16.27 0.93
C TRP A 148 -9.40 15.48 1.76
N SER A 149 -9.18 14.18 1.97
CA SER A 149 -10.03 13.34 2.83
C SER A 149 -10.07 13.86 4.27
N GLY A 150 -8.92 14.27 4.80
CA GLY A 150 -8.82 14.93 6.10
C GLY A 150 -9.57 16.26 6.17
N PHE A 151 -9.47 17.09 5.13
CA PHE A 151 -10.24 18.33 5.02
C PHE A 151 -11.75 18.07 4.96
N LEU A 152 -12.21 17.11 4.15
CA LEU A 152 -13.62 16.72 4.08
C LEU A 152 -14.14 16.16 5.40
N THR A 153 -13.33 15.37 6.10
CA THR A 153 -13.67 14.84 7.43
C THR A 153 -13.80 15.97 8.45
N TRP A 154 -12.87 16.92 8.44
CA TRP A 154 -12.95 18.12 9.28
C TRP A 154 -14.21 18.93 8.95
N LEU A 155 -14.50 19.13 7.66
CA LEU A 155 -15.67 19.88 7.21
C LEU A 155 -16.96 19.17 7.65
N HIS A 156 -17.04 17.85 7.49
CA HIS A 156 -18.18 17.05 7.96
C HIS A 156 -18.39 17.22 9.46
N LYS A 157 -17.33 17.15 10.27
CA LYS A 157 -17.40 17.30 11.73
C LYS A 157 -17.90 18.68 12.18
N HIS A 158 -17.61 19.73 11.42
CA HIS A 158 -17.94 21.12 11.80
C HIS A 158 -19.11 21.72 11.00
N SER A 159 -19.72 20.95 10.09
CA SER A 159 -20.85 21.43 9.29
C SER A 159 -22.19 21.20 9.99
N PRO A 160 -23.22 22.03 9.71
CA PRO A 160 -24.59 21.77 10.16
C PRO A 160 -25.10 20.41 9.66
N PRO A 161 -26.02 19.74 10.38
CA PRO A 161 -26.55 18.42 10.02
C PRO A 161 -27.10 18.31 8.58
N LEU A 162 -27.67 19.40 8.07
CA LEU A 162 -28.20 19.47 6.70
C LEU A 162 -27.12 19.27 5.63
N VAL A 163 -25.87 19.66 5.92
CA VAL A 163 -24.75 19.58 4.98
C VAL A 163 -23.92 18.31 5.19
N GLN A 164 -23.94 17.74 6.41
CA GLN A 164 -23.20 16.52 6.74
C GLN A 164 -23.53 15.37 5.78
N ASN A 165 -24.82 15.16 5.48
CA ASN A 165 -25.27 14.11 4.57
C ASN A 165 -24.79 14.28 3.12
N SER A 166 -24.32 15.46 2.75
CA SER A 166 -23.81 15.76 1.40
C SER A 166 -22.29 15.63 1.29
N ILE A 167 -21.58 15.53 2.42
CA ILE A 167 -20.12 15.42 2.45
C ILE A 167 -19.74 13.95 2.44
N ASN A 168 -19.44 13.43 1.25
CA ASN A 168 -18.95 12.06 1.09
C ASN A 168 -17.48 11.99 1.50
N SER A 169 -17.15 11.10 2.44
CA SER A 169 -15.76 10.75 2.69
C SER A 169 -15.17 10.08 1.45
N LEU A 170 -13.92 10.42 1.14
CA LEU A 170 -13.18 9.68 0.13
C LEU A 170 -12.84 8.32 0.71
N ARG A 171 -13.22 7.27 -0.01
CA ARG A 171 -12.78 5.91 0.31
C ARG A 171 -11.34 5.72 -0.19
N PRO A 172 -10.55 4.87 0.48
CA PRO A 172 -9.30 4.37 -0.07
C PRO A 172 -9.50 3.79 -1.47
N ILE A 173 -8.50 3.95 -2.32
CA ILE A 173 -8.46 3.32 -3.63
C ILE A 173 -8.11 1.86 -3.41
N THR A 174 -8.79 0.97 -4.12
CA THR A 174 -8.49 -0.46 -4.13
C THR A 174 -7.91 -0.81 -5.49
N ASP A 175 -6.73 -1.41 -5.47
CA ASP A 175 -6.06 -1.94 -6.65
C ASP A 175 -5.61 -3.37 -6.37
N VAL A 176 -5.42 -4.13 -7.46
CA VAL A 176 -4.99 -5.53 -7.42
C VAL A 176 -3.69 -5.64 -8.19
N ALA A 177 -2.69 -6.25 -7.56
CA ALA A 177 -1.39 -6.55 -8.18
C ALA A 177 -1.02 -8.01 -7.91
N PRO A 178 -0.31 -8.68 -8.83
CA PRO A 178 0.27 -9.99 -8.52
C PRO A 178 1.28 -9.86 -7.38
N LEU A 179 1.30 -10.86 -6.50
CA LEU A 179 2.34 -11.00 -5.48
C LEU A 179 3.49 -11.81 -6.09
N GLU A 180 4.47 -11.11 -6.65
CA GLU A 180 5.62 -11.75 -7.29
C GLU A 180 6.43 -12.53 -6.24
N SER A 181 6.89 -13.74 -6.56
CA SER A 181 7.77 -14.48 -5.65
C SER A 181 9.23 -14.12 -5.93
N GLU A 182 9.89 -13.47 -4.97
CA GLU A 182 11.34 -13.24 -4.97
C GLU A 182 12.04 -14.06 -3.89
N LEU A 183 11.41 -15.14 -3.43
CA LEU A 183 12.01 -16.04 -2.46
C LEU A 183 13.37 -16.50 -2.99
N GLU A 184 14.44 -16.13 -2.31
CA GLU A 184 15.77 -16.65 -2.65
C GLU A 184 15.68 -18.17 -2.68
N PRO A 185 16.18 -18.83 -3.75
CA PRO A 185 16.26 -20.28 -3.76
C PRO A 185 17.14 -20.66 -2.56
N SER A 186 16.52 -21.28 -1.56
CA SER A 186 17.20 -21.78 -0.38
C SER A 186 18.41 -22.56 -0.86
N VAL A 187 19.62 -22.04 -0.61
CA VAL A 187 20.87 -22.72 -0.93
C VAL A 187 20.76 -24.11 -0.30
N PRO A 188 20.80 -25.20 -1.07
CA PRO A 188 20.67 -26.53 -0.50
C PRO A 188 21.79 -26.72 0.52
N ASP A 189 21.42 -27.19 1.71
CA ASP A 189 22.32 -27.56 2.79
C ASP A 189 23.58 -28.20 2.21
N SER A 190 24.69 -27.48 2.34
CA SER A 190 26.00 -28.01 1.97
C SER A 190 26.24 -29.21 2.86
N ALA A 191 26.00 -30.39 2.31
CA ALA A 191 26.19 -31.67 2.96
C ALA A 191 27.52 -31.68 3.72
N THR A 192 27.43 -31.67 5.04
CA THR A 192 28.57 -31.87 5.92
C THR A 192 29.19 -33.23 5.57
N PRO A 193 30.44 -33.29 5.07
CA PRO A 193 31.07 -34.58 4.81
C PRO A 193 31.33 -35.24 6.15
N HIS A 194 30.66 -36.37 6.40
CA HIS A 194 30.98 -37.27 7.50
C HIS A 194 32.45 -37.70 7.38
N ALA A 195 33.30 -37.16 8.25
CA ALA A 195 34.60 -37.74 8.54
C ALA A 195 34.40 -38.91 9.51
N SER A 196 34.53 -40.13 9.01
CA SER A 196 34.66 -41.34 9.83
C SER A 196 36.13 -41.54 10.21
N PRO A 197 36.45 -41.83 11.49
CA PRO A 197 37.67 -42.54 11.85
C PRO A 197 37.53 -44.06 11.68
#